data_AF-A0A1Y4R434-F1
#
_entry.id   AF-A0A1Y4R434-F1
#
_cell.length_a   1.000
_cell.length_b   1.000
_cell.length_c   1.000
_cell.angle_alpha   90.00
_cell.angle_beta   90.00
_cell.angle_gamma   90.00
#
_symmetry.space_group_name_H-M   'P 1'
#
loop_
_entity.id
_entity.type
_entity.pdbx_description
1 polymer ?
#
loop_
_entity_poly.entity_id
_entity_poly.type
_entity_poly.pdbx_seq_one_letter_code
_entity_poly.pdbx_strand_id
1 'polypeptide(L)'
;MKISDALKNLAVAVTGSGETEDITEERIAEIIQYIADNWPEGGGGGSYELPAASSGALGGVKLASAVANVSAADATAAGEAYDQATAQTAVTLANANKAAINELLAALRASGALSN
;
A
#
# COMPACT_ATOMS: atom_id res chain seq x y z
N MET A 1 33.04 16.35 26.26
CA MET A 1 31.77 15.81 26.78
C MET A 1 32.06 14.44 27.36
N LYS A 2 31.77 14.22 28.65
CA LYS A 2 31.92 12.90 29.27
C LYS A 2 30.66 12.07 28.99
N ILE A 3 30.76 10.75 29.12
CA ILE A 3 29.61 9.84 28.93
C ILE A 3 28.47 10.15 29.92
N SER A 4 28.82 10.59 31.14
CA SER A 4 27.88 11.06 32.16
C SER A 4 27.06 12.26 31.68
N ASP A 5 27.70 13.25 31.04
CA ASP A 5 27.03 14.45 30.54
C ASP A 5 26.05 14.11 29.41
N ALA A 6 26.41 13.15 28.55
CA ALA A 6 25.55 12.67 27.47
C ALA A 6 24.29 11.97 28.01
N LEU A 7 24.45 11.14 29.04
CA LEU A 7 23.36 10.38 29.66
C LEU A 7 22.41 11.28 30.46
N LYS A 8 22.93 12.32 31.12
CA LYS A 8 22.12 13.35 31.79
C LYS A 8 21.22 14.10 30.81
N ASN A 9 21.79 14.52 29.67
CA ASN A 9 21.03 15.18 28.61
C ASN A 9 19.94 14.28 28.02
N LEU A 10 20.25 13.00 27.81
CA LEU A 10 19.26 12.02 27.33
C LEU A 10 18.13 11.83 28.35
N ALA A 11 18.45 11.74 29.64
CA ALA A 11 17.46 11.59 30.70
C ALA A 11 16.47 12.76 30.72
N VAL A 12 16.96 14.01 30.67
CA VAL A 12 16.11 15.22 30.60
C VAL A 12 15.22 15.21 29.35
N ALA A 13 15.75 14.79 28.20
CA ALA A 13 15.00 14.70 26.95
C ALA A 13 13.86 13.65 27.02
N VAL A 14 14.09 12.52 27.70
CA VAL A 14 13.08 11.45 27.86
C VAL A 14 12.01 11.82 28.88
N THR A 15 12.36 12.50 29.98
CA THR A 15 11.41 12.94 31.01
C THR A 15 10.67 14.22 30.65
N GLY A 16 11.09 14.92 29.59
CA GLY A 16 10.50 16.17 29.12
C GLY A 16 10.59 17.33 30.12
N SER A 17 11.39 17.18 31.18
CA SER A 17 11.54 18.13 32.29
C SER A 17 12.74 17.76 33.18
N GLY A 18 13.31 18.77 33.86
CA GLY A 18 14.47 18.65 34.76
C GLY A 18 15.75 19.32 34.23
N GLU A 19 16.71 19.55 35.11
CA GLU A 19 18.06 20.07 34.77
C GLU A 19 19.11 18.96 34.89
N THR A 20 20.18 19.02 34.10
CA THR A 20 21.22 17.97 34.06
C THR A 20 21.96 17.78 35.39
N GLU A 21 22.00 18.83 36.19
CA GLU A 21 22.60 18.94 37.51
C GLU A 21 21.82 18.09 38.54
N ASP A 22 20.51 17.96 38.35
CA ASP A 22 19.61 17.20 39.24
C ASP A 22 19.61 15.70 38.91
N ILE A 23 20.20 15.31 37.78
CA ILE A 23 20.34 13.92 37.37
C ILE A 23 21.62 13.34 37.99
N THR A 24 21.45 12.49 39.01
CA THR A 24 22.57 11.77 39.65
C THR A 24 23.03 10.56 38.84
N GLU A 25 24.21 10.03 39.15
CA GLU A 25 24.72 8.82 38.49
C GLU A 25 23.88 7.59 38.82
N GLU A 26 23.31 7.50 40.02
CA GLU A 26 22.38 6.45 40.43
C GLU A 26 21.11 6.49 39.58
N ARG A 27 20.56 7.68 39.34
CA ARG A 27 19.37 7.85 38.50
C ARG A 27 19.61 7.44 37.06
N ILE A 28 20.81 7.72 36.54
CA ILE A 28 21.24 7.27 35.20
C ILE A 28 21.32 5.74 35.16
N ALA A 29 21.91 5.11 36.19
CA ALA A 29 22.01 3.66 36.27
C ALA A 29 20.62 2.99 36.33
N GLU A 30 19.68 3.56 37.09
CA GLU A 30 18.28 3.08 37.13
C GLU A 30 17.60 3.15 35.77
N ILE A 31 17.77 4.27 35.04
CA ILE A 31 17.19 4.44 33.70
C ILE A 31 17.78 3.44 32.71
N ILE A 32 19.11 3.26 32.73
CA ILE A 32 19.79 2.28 31.87
C ILE A 32 19.31 0.86 32.17
N GLN A 33 19.23 0.50 33.46
CA GLN A 33 18.77 -0.82 33.87
C GLN A 33 17.30 -1.03 33.49
N TYR A 34 16.44 -0.03 33.72
CA TYR A 34 15.04 -0.09 33.30
C TYR A 34 14.90 -0.28 31.78
N ILE A 35 15.71 0.43 30.98
CA ILE A 35 15.72 0.25 29.52
C ILE A 35 16.21 -1.14 29.14
N ALA A 36 17.25 -1.66 29.80
CA ALA A 36 17.77 -3.01 29.53
C ALA A 36 16.75 -4.10 29.89
N ASP A 37 16.09 -3.97 31.04
CA ASP A 37 15.08 -4.91 31.53
C ASP A 37 13.79 -4.89 30.70
N ASN A 38 13.45 -3.71 30.15
CA ASN A 38 12.26 -3.51 29.31
C ASN A 38 12.60 -3.40 27.83
N TRP A 39 13.83 -3.72 27.44
CA TRP A 39 14.22 -3.71 26.03
C TRP A 39 13.40 -4.82 25.36
N PRO A 40 12.53 -4.51 24.40
CA PRO A 40 11.75 -5.54 23.75
C PRO A 40 12.71 -6.58 23.15
N GLU A 41 12.56 -7.84 23.55
CA GLU A 41 13.26 -8.95 22.91
C GLU A 41 12.87 -8.92 21.42
N GLY A 42 13.78 -8.44 20.57
CA GLY A 42 13.48 -8.16 19.15
C GLY A 42 13.06 -6.72 18.85
N GLY A 43 13.60 -5.70 19.55
CA GLY A 43 13.38 -4.26 19.33
C GLY A 43 13.70 -3.66 17.95
N GLY A 44 13.81 -4.48 16.91
CA GLY A 44 13.55 -4.06 15.54
C GLY A 44 12.27 -4.77 15.11
N GLY A 45 11.20 -4.00 14.84
CA GLY A 45 9.96 -4.58 14.30
C GLY A 45 10.32 -5.61 13.23
N GLY A 46 9.87 -6.85 13.43
CA GLY A 46 10.32 -8.01 12.65
C GLY A 46 10.30 -7.69 11.15
N SER A 47 11.18 -8.33 10.38
CA SER A 47 11.31 -8.08 8.94
C SER A 47 9.92 -8.07 8.29
N TYR A 48 9.50 -6.89 7.81
CA TYR A 48 8.20 -6.74 7.19
C TYR A 48 8.23 -7.40 5.81
N GLU A 49 7.38 -8.39 5.62
CA GLU A 49 7.05 -8.92 4.30
C GLU A 49 5.69 -8.36 3.88
N LEU A 50 5.63 -7.74 2.70
CA LEU A 50 4.38 -7.21 2.15
C LEU A 50 3.47 -8.39 1.75
N PRO A 51 2.32 -8.60 2.42
CA PRO A 51 1.40 -9.67 2.03
C PRO A 51 0.72 -9.32 0.71
N ALA A 52 0.23 -10.34 0.00
CA ALA A 52 -0.66 -10.13 -1.13
C ALA A 52 -2.01 -9.55 -0.65
N ALA A 53 -2.62 -8.68 -1.46
CA ALA A 53 -3.95 -8.16 -1.18
C ALA A 53 -5.01 -9.28 -1.13
N SER A 54 -6.02 -9.12 -0.28
CA SER A 54 -7.18 -10.01 -0.21
C SER A 54 -8.46 -9.21 0.04
N SER A 55 -9.62 -9.87 0.00
CA SER A 55 -10.90 -9.24 0.35
C SER A 55 -11.03 -8.90 1.84
N GLY A 56 -10.20 -9.49 2.71
CA GLY A 56 -10.25 -9.30 4.17
C GLY A 56 -9.09 -8.50 4.75
N ALA A 57 -8.05 -8.19 3.96
CA ALA A 57 -6.86 -7.48 4.44
C ALA A 57 -6.16 -6.70 3.33
N LEU A 58 -5.59 -5.55 3.71
CA LEU A 58 -4.73 -4.75 2.83
C LEU A 58 -3.43 -5.52 2.52
N GLY A 59 -2.97 -5.37 1.28
CA GLY A 59 -1.72 -5.98 0.81
C GLY A 59 -1.32 -5.42 -0.55
N GLY A 60 -0.21 -5.93 -1.09
CA GLY A 60 0.31 -5.54 -2.40
C GLY A 60 -0.41 -6.22 -3.56
N VAL A 61 -0.46 -5.52 -4.70
CA VAL A 61 -0.81 -6.06 -6.02
C VAL A 61 0.35 -5.82 -6.98
N LYS A 62 0.44 -6.62 -8.04
CA LYS A 62 1.39 -6.35 -9.13
C LYS A 62 0.77 -5.37 -10.13
N LEU A 63 1.62 -4.74 -10.92
CA LEU A 63 1.17 -3.97 -12.08
C LEU A 63 0.54 -4.92 -13.12
N ALA A 64 -0.67 -4.61 -13.57
CA ALA A 64 -1.33 -5.35 -14.63
C ALA A 64 -0.65 -5.10 -15.99
N SER A 65 -0.73 -6.08 -16.89
CA SER A 65 -0.31 -5.92 -18.28
C SER A 65 -1.06 -4.77 -18.96
N ALA A 66 -0.38 -4.09 -19.88
CA ALA A 66 -1.02 -3.04 -20.66
C ALA A 66 -2.15 -3.62 -21.53
N VAL A 67 -3.29 -2.91 -21.56
CA VAL A 67 -4.44 -3.21 -22.41
C VAL A 67 -4.60 -2.05 -23.39
N ALA A 68 -4.86 -2.36 -24.65
CA ALA A 68 -5.04 -1.34 -25.68
C ALA A 68 -6.29 -0.49 -25.42
N ASN A 69 -6.24 0.78 -25.82
CA ASN A 69 -7.42 1.63 -25.78
C ASN A 69 -8.49 1.14 -26.77
N VAL A 70 -9.75 1.30 -26.40
CA VAL A 70 -10.87 1.12 -27.33
C VAL A 70 -10.86 2.28 -28.32
N SER A 71 -10.57 1.99 -29.59
CA SER A 71 -10.49 2.99 -30.66
C SER A 71 -11.79 3.20 -31.43
N ALA A 72 -12.84 2.47 -31.07
CA ALA A 72 -14.15 2.62 -31.70
C ALA A 72 -14.78 3.96 -31.31
N ALA A 73 -15.46 4.60 -32.27
CA ALA A 73 -16.21 5.83 -32.00
C ALA A 73 -17.43 5.55 -31.10
N ASP A 74 -17.88 6.59 -30.40
CA ASP A 74 -19.12 6.54 -29.63
C ASP A 74 -20.33 6.23 -30.53
N ALA A 75 -21.27 5.45 -29.99
CA ALA A 75 -22.52 5.20 -30.67
C ALA A 75 -23.38 6.48 -30.70
N THR A 76 -23.98 6.76 -31.86
CA THR A 76 -24.96 7.84 -32.03
C THR A 76 -26.39 7.31 -32.01
N ALA A 77 -27.38 8.18 -32.18
CA ALA A 77 -28.77 7.77 -32.37
C ALA A 77 -28.89 6.76 -33.52
N ALA A 78 -29.71 5.74 -33.33
CA ALA A 78 -30.09 4.82 -34.40
C ALA A 78 -30.96 5.56 -35.43
N GLY A 79 -30.92 5.08 -36.68
CA GLY A 79 -31.84 5.55 -37.71
C GLY A 79 -33.29 5.17 -37.41
N GLU A 80 -34.24 5.92 -37.97
CA GLU A 80 -35.68 5.68 -37.77
C GLU A 80 -36.19 4.39 -38.42
N ALA A 81 -35.49 3.92 -39.46
CA ALA A 81 -35.78 2.68 -40.17
C ALA A 81 -34.74 1.60 -39.87
N TYR A 82 -35.18 0.35 -39.87
CA TYR A 82 -34.28 -0.79 -39.76
C TYR A 82 -33.35 -0.86 -40.97
N ASP A 83 -32.05 -1.04 -40.70
CA ASP A 83 -31.02 -1.31 -41.69
C ASP A 83 -30.13 -2.45 -41.20
N GLN A 84 -30.06 -3.53 -41.98
CA GLN A 84 -29.32 -4.74 -41.60
C GLN A 84 -27.82 -4.47 -41.47
N ALA A 85 -27.24 -3.63 -42.34
CA ALA A 85 -25.81 -3.33 -42.32
C ALA A 85 -25.42 -2.56 -41.05
N THR A 86 -26.26 -1.60 -40.65
CA THR A 86 -26.13 -0.85 -39.39
C THR A 86 -26.25 -1.79 -38.20
N ALA A 87 -27.25 -2.68 -38.19
CA ALA A 87 -27.40 -3.68 -37.14
C ALA A 87 -26.17 -4.60 -37.05
N GLN A 88 -25.62 -5.04 -38.18
CA GLN A 88 -24.42 -5.89 -38.22
C GLN A 88 -23.16 -5.15 -37.71
N THR A 89 -23.07 -3.84 -37.95
CA THR A 89 -22.00 -2.99 -37.41
C THR A 89 -22.07 -2.93 -35.88
N ALA A 90 -23.27 -2.77 -35.31
CA ALA A 90 -23.47 -2.80 -33.87
C ALA A 90 -23.11 -4.16 -33.25
N VAL A 91 -23.48 -5.26 -33.90
CA VAL A 91 -23.10 -6.63 -33.47
C VAL A 91 -21.57 -6.79 -33.46
N THR A 92 -20.89 -6.30 -34.50
CA THR A 92 -19.43 -6.36 -34.60
C THR A 92 -18.77 -5.58 -33.47
N LEU A 93 -19.24 -4.37 -33.19
CA LEU A 93 -18.75 -3.55 -32.09
C LEU A 93 -19.00 -4.20 -30.72
N ALA A 94 -20.18 -4.77 -30.49
CA ALA A 94 -20.50 -5.46 -29.24
C ALA A 94 -19.57 -6.65 -28.98
N ASN A 95 -19.25 -7.43 -30.01
CA ASN A 95 -18.31 -8.55 -29.90
C ASN A 95 -16.88 -8.07 -29.64
N ALA A 96 -16.44 -6.98 -30.29
CA ALA A 96 -15.12 -6.38 -30.03
C ALA A 96 -15.01 -5.84 -28.60
N ASN A 97 -16.05 -5.16 -28.10
CA ASN A 97 -16.09 -4.67 -26.71
C ASN A 97 -16.03 -5.83 -25.70
N LYS A 98 -16.78 -6.92 -25.96
CA LYS A 98 -16.71 -8.12 -25.12
C LYS A 98 -15.30 -8.70 -25.06
N ALA A 99 -14.58 -8.74 -26.19
CA ALA A 99 -13.20 -9.19 -26.23
C ALA A 99 -12.28 -8.30 -25.39
N ALA A 100 -12.33 -6.98 -25.59
CA ALA A 100 -11.53 -6.02 -24.84
C ALA A 100 -11.80 -6.06 -23.32
N ILE A 101 -13.07 -6.22 -22.92
CA ILE A 101 -13.45 -6.36 -21.50
C ILE A 101 -12.85 -7.64 -20.91
N ASN A 102 -12.93 -8.76 -21.63
CA ASN A 102 -12.37 -10.02 -21.14
C ASN A 102 -10.84 -9.97 -21.01
N GLU A 103 -10.16 -9.28 -21.94
CA GLU A 103 -8.71 -9.04 -21.85
C GLU A 103 -8.35 -8.19 -20.62
N LEU A 104 -9.09 -7.11 -20.37
CA LEU A 104 -8.91 -6.27 -19.18
C LEU A 104 -9.12 -7.08 -17.89
N LEU A 105 -10.20 -7.85 -17.82
CA LEU A 105 -10.48 -8.69 -16.67
C LEU A 105 -9.40 -9.75 -16.45
N ALA A 106 -8.87 -10.34 -17.52
CA ALA A 106 -7.77 -11.29 -17.43
C ALA A 106 -6.48 -10.63 -16.91
N ALA A 107 -6.14 -9.44 -17.41
CA ALA A 107 -4.97 -8.68 -16.96
C ALA A 107 -5.06 -8.30 -15.46
N LEU A 108 -6.23 -7.86 -15.00
CA LEU A 108 -6.46 -7.49 -13.60
C LEU A 108 -6.46 -8.70 -12.65
N ARG A 109 -6.97 -9.86 -13.09
CA ARG A 109 -6.86 -11.11 -12.32
C ARG A 109 -5.42 -11.59 -12.22
N ALA A 110 -4.68 -11.55 -13.33
CA ALA A 110 -3.27 -11.94 -13.35
C ALA A 110 -2.39 -11.05 -12.46
N SER A 111 -2.76 -9.78 -12.26
CA SER A 111 -2.04 -8.84 -11.40
C SER A 111 -2.37 -8.99 -9.91
N GLY A 112 -3.37 -9.80 -9.56
CA GLY A 112 -3.90 -9.95 -8.21
C GLY A 112 -4.80 -8.79 -7.77
N ALA A 113 -5.21 -7.90 -8.69
CA ALA A 113 -6.13 -6.80 -8.38
C ALA A 113 -7.59 -7.27 -8.30
N LEU A 114 -7.93 -8.36 -8.97
CA LEU A 114 -9.23 -9.03 -8.88
C LEU A 114 -9.04 -10.49 -8.45
N SER A 115 -10.02 -11.04 -7.75
CA SER A 115 -10.09 -12.47 -7.50
C SER A 115 -10.27 -13.25 -8.80
N ASN A 116 -9.68 -14.45 -8.87
CA ASN A 116 -9.93 -15.39 -9.96
C ASN A 116 -11.38 -15.86 -9.98
#